data_AF-A0A3C0I4I2-F1
#
_entry.id   AF-A0A3C0I4I2-F1
#
_cell.length_a   1.000
_cell.length_b   1.000
_cell.length_c   1.000
_cell.angle_alpha   90.00
_cell.angle_beta   90.00
_cell.angle_gamma   90.00
#
_symmetry.space_group_name_H-M   'P 1'
#
loop_
_entity.id
_entity.type
_entity.pdbx_description
1 polymer ?
#
loop_
_entity_poly.entity_id
_entity_poly.type
_entity_poly.pdbx_seq_one_letter_code
_entity_poly.pdbx_strand_id
1 'polypeptide(L)'
;MTTLKHGLIAVSLLSFSEMSAFAFQDLSEPDDRLEQAHLILVGDKIRYQHTLHSLDDVDWFKFYALADIGHKIEARFVGSDIDVVLELYDLQGNSLLKEPENDGFEGEAEWISWQAPANGFYAVKVSDSLPESKPCRQNSQYELHIARVDAPTFSGVIEGYVTDALTGRPIDDAIVFRQCFKNYAVPSFEDGRYSLKTCAGLSELSVKADGYQALNCHFQVPEEFGRLFRNLPLLPNGTVPPAPSPSQTIYHHGDTLQVEFQTVGLPPQSGIHYHFAIAYPDGQLFFIPDVNRFEAFNPAVLQHWRGNGKVLIDKPIGEDMPRGEYQLYLLRMPEGIADPLNHIEKGKLNDTRFRIE
;
A
#
# COMPACT_ATOMS: atom_id res chain seq x y z
N MET A 1 -31.65 74.78 -21.49
CA MET A 1 -32.27 73.72 -20.67
C MET A 1 -32.22 72.47 -21.53
N THR A 2 -31.46 71.40 -21.25
CA THR A 2 -31.04 70.85 -19.96
C THR A 2 -29.79 69.98 -20.17
N THR A 3 -28.87 70.09 -19.21
CA THR A 3 -27.59 69.41 -18.97
C THR A 3 -27.45 67.93 -19.38
N LEU A 4 -26.34 67.57 -20.04
CA LEU A 4 -25.69 66.25 -19.91
C LEU A 4 -24.51 66.37 -18.94
N LYS A 5 -24.67 65.82 -17.74
CA LYS A 5 -23.62 65.67 -16.73
C LYS A 5 -22.72 64.50 -17.13
N HIS A 6 -21.42 64.75 -17.23
CA HIS A 6 -20.40 63.72 -17.30
C HIS A 6 -20.30 63.05 -15.92
N GLY A 7 -20.66 61.77 -15.84
CA GLY A 7 -20.51 60.95 -14.65
C GLY A 7 -19.05 60.54 -14.47
N LEU A 8 -18.42 61.08 -13.44
CA LEU A 8 -17.12 60.67 -12.93
C LEU A 8 -17.31 59.31 -12.23
N ILE A 9 -16.85 58.21 -12.83
CA ILE A 9 -16.77 56.92 -12.12
C ILE A 9 -15.49 56.95 -11.28
N ALA A 10 -15.65 57.18 -9.98
CA ALA A 10 -14.60 56.97 -9.01
C ALA A 10 -14.33 55.45 -8.92
N VAL A 11 -13.24 55.00 -9.53
CA VAL A 11 -12.68 53.67 -9.25
C VAL A 11 -12.09 53.74 -7.85
N SER A 12 -12.82 53.23 -6.87
CA SER A 12 -12.29 52.98 -5.54
C SER A 12 -11.21 51.91 -5.67
N LEU A 13 -9.94 52.33 -5.61
CA LEU A 13 -8.81 51.45 -5.33
C LEU A 13 -8.97 50.96 -3.88
N LEU A 14 -9.70 49.86 -3.70
CA LEU A 14 -9.61 49.08 -2.48
C LEU A 14 -8.21 48.47 -2.46
N SER A 15 -7.39 48.98 -1.55
CA SER A 15 -6.14 48.37 -1.13
C SER A 15 -6.43 46.95 -0.65
N PHE A 16 -6.02 45.96 -1.44
CA PHE A 16 -5.88 44.58 -0.96
C PHE A 16 -4.72 44.55 0.03
N SER A 17 -5.02 44.83 1.28
CA SER A 17 -4.19 44.43 2.41
C SER A 17 -4.93 43.31 3.15
N GLU A 18 -5.03 42.16 2.50
CA GLU A 18 -5.36 40.91 3.16
C GLU A 18 -4.31 39.88 2.72
N MET A 19 -3.12 39.97 3.32
CA MET A 19 -2.41 38.73 3.61
C MET A 19 -3.24 38.04 4.69
N SER A 20 -4.27 37.32 4.26
CA SER A 20 -4.93 36.32 5.10
C SER A 20 -3.84 35.38 5.59
N ALA A 21 -3.70 35.31 6.92
CA ALA A 21 -2.93 34.28 7.57
C ALA A 21 -3.45 32.93 7.04
N PHE A 22 -2.62 32.23 6.28
CA PHE A 22 -2.78 30.80 6.14
C PHE A 22 -2.62 30.26 7.56
N ALA A 23 -3.74 29.96 8.23
CA ALA A 23 -3.72 28.87 9.20
C ALA A 23 -3.12 27.69 8.44
N PHE A 24 -1.94 27.25 8.87
CA PHE A 24 -1.36 26.01 8.40
C PHE A 24 -2.43 24.97 8.72
N GLN A 25 -3.17 24.52 7.71
CA GLN A 25 -4.12 23.45 7.88
C GLN A 25 -3.28 22.30 8.41
N ASP A 26 -3.54 21.84 9.63
CA ASP A 26 -3.04 20.54 10.02
C ASP A 26 -3.74 19.55 9.09
N LEU A 27 -3.00 19.13 8.06
CA LEU A 27 -3.52 18.24 7.02
C LEU A 27 -3.83 16.85 7.58
N SER A 28 -3.46 16.61 8.85
CA SER A 28 -3.60 15.35 9.58
C SER A 28 -4.81 15.37 10.53
N GLU A 29 -5.68 16.36 10.44
CA GLU A 29 -6.90 16.35 11.24
C GLU A 29 -8.06 15.65 10.48
N PRO A 30 -8.94 14.90 11.17
CA PRO A 30 -9.05 14.79 12.62
C PRO A 30 -8.26 13.62 13.25
N ASP A 31 -7.44 13.85 14.28
CA ASP A 31 -6.70 12.80 15.03
C ASP A 31 -6.78 12.90 16.57
N ASP A 32 -7.78 13.61 17.08
CA ASP A 32 -8.16 13.79 18.50
C ASP A 32 -8.43 12.51 19.34
N ARG A 33 -8.50 11.33 18.70
CA ARG A 33 -8.92 10.08 19.36
C ARG A 33 -8.11 8.90 18.90
N LEU A 34 -7.98 7.90 19.77
CA LEU A 34 -7.28 6.64 19.48
C LEU A 34 -7.82 5.94 18.22
N GLU A 35 -9.14 5.97 17.97
CA GLU A 35 -9.73 5.35 16.77
C GLU A 35 -9.39 6.10 15.47
N GLN A 36 -8.93 7.35 15.58
CA GLN A 36 -8.52 8.23 14.49
C GLN A 36 -7.00 8.24 14.29
N ALA A 37 -6.27 7.43 15.08
CA ALA A 37 -4.83 7.48 15.14
C ALA A 37 -4.15 7.28 13.78
N HIS A 38 -3.28 8.23 13.43
CA HIS A 38 -2.58 8.25 12.16
C HIS A 38 -1.38 7.31 12.11
N LEU A 39 -1.25 6.57 11.00
CA LEU A 39 -0.18 5.58 10.86
C LEU A 39 1.17 6.26 10.63
N ILE A 40 2.15 5.99 11.50
CA ILE A 40 3.55 6.36 11.31
C ILE A 40 4.42 5.12 11.12
N LEU A 41 5.29 5.14 10.10
CA LEU A 41 6.20 4.03 9.82
C LEU A 41 7.45 4.11 10.70
N VAL A 42 7.78 2.99 11.35
CA VAL A 42 9.03 2.90 12.12
C VAL A 42 10.23 3.07 11.19
N GLY A 43 11.10 4.01 11.54
CA GLY A 43 12.29 4.38 10.81
C GLY A 43 12.02 5.20 9.56
N ASP A 44 10.83 5.78 9.38
CA ASP A 44 10.59 6.66 8.24
C ASP A 44 11.58 7.84 8.23
N LYS A 45 12.02 8.24 7.03
CA LYS A 45 12.84 9.42 6.84
C LYS A 45 12.00 10.63 6.41
N ILE A 46 10.75 10.42 6.03
CA ILE A 46 9.84 11.52 5.72
C ILE A 46 9.57 12.28 7.00
N ARG A 47 9.67 13.61 6.91
CA ARG A 47 9.39 14.53 8.01
C ARG A 47 8.01 15.10 7.78
N TYR A 48 7.10 14.76 8.67
CA TYR A 48 5.78 15.37 8.75
C TYR A 48 5.79 16.33 9.93
N GLN A 49 5.39 17.57 9.65
CA GLN A 49 5.22 18.59 10.68
C GLN A 49 3.75 18.59 11.07
N HIS A 50 3.50 18.46 12.38
CA HIS A 50 2.19 18.45 13.03
C HIS A 50 2.05 19.71 13.88
N THR A 51 0.83 20.05 14.30
CA THR A 51 0.60 21.23 15.15
C THR A 51 -0.41 20.97 16.25
N LEU A 52 -0.05 21.28 17.50
CA LEU A 52 -1.01 21.33 18.61
C LEU A 52 -1.69 22.71 18.64
N HIS A 53 -2.74 22.90 17.85
CA HIS A 53 -3.37 24.18 17.55
C HIS A 53 -4.18 24.78 18.71
N SER A 54 -4.47 24.00 19.76
CA SER A 54 -5.05 24.46 21.03
C SER A 54 -4.48 23.71 22.23
N LEU A 55 -4.85 24.11 23.47
CA LEU A 55 -4.46 23.37 24.68
C LEU A 55 -5.16 22.02 24.82
N ASP A 56 -6.37 21.92 24.27
CA ASP A 56 -7.18 20.70 24.32
C ASP A 56 -6.91 19.79 23.12
N ASP A 57 -6.01 20.23 22.23
CA ASP A 57 -5.62 19.52 21.03
C ASP A 57 -4.71 18.33 21.36
N VAL A 58 -4.99 17.20 20.74
CA VAL A 58 -4.34 15.93 21.02
C VAL A 58 -4.19 15.14 19.75
N ASP A 59 -2.96 14.81 19.40
CA ASP A 59 -2.70 14.05 18.18
C ASP A 59 -2.42 12.60 18.54
N TRP A 60 -3.20 11.68 17.98
CA TRP A 60 -2.98 10.25 18.12
C TRP A 60 -2.28 9.68 16.88
N PHE A 61 -1.23 8.87 17.11
CA PHE A 61 -0.56 8.10 16.07
C PHE A 61 -0.49 6.63 16.43
N LYS A 62 -0.56 5.75 15.44
CA LYS A 62 -0.31 4.31 15.59
C LYS A 62 0.91 3.87 14.80
N PHE A 63 1.61 2.87 15.31
CA PHE A 63 2.73 2.24 14.62
C PHE A 63 2.79 0.75 14.93
N TYR A 64 3.33 -0.04 14.01
CA TYR A 64 3.53 -1.47 14.21
C TYR A 64 4.92 -1.74 14.80
N ALA A 65 4.97 -2.40 15.94
CA ALA A 65 6.20 -2.79 16.62
C ALA A 65 6.34 -4.32 16.65
N LEU A 66 7.58 -4.78 16.75
CA LEU A 66 7.90 -6.20 16.89
C LEU A 66 8.43 -6.50 18.28
N ALA A 67 8.00 -7.64 18.82
CA ALA A 67 8.39 -8.15 20.12
C ALA A 67 9.92 -8.10 20.31
N ASP A 68 10.32 -7.75 21.53
CA ASP A 68 11.71 -7.70 21.99
C ASP A 68 12.60 -6.68 21.28
N ILE A 69 12.07 -5.82 20.40
CA ILE A 69 12.81 -4.73 19.76
C ILE A 69 12.63 -3.42 20.55
N GLY A 70 13.75 -2.76 20.85
CA GLY A 70 13.78 -1.43 21.47
C GLY A 70 13.49 -0.34 20.45
N HIS A 71 12.62 0.60 20.83
CA HIS A 71 12.20 1.76 20.05
C HIS A 71 12.50 3.04 20.83
N LYS A 72 12.93 4.07 20.09
CA LYS A 72 12.93 5.47 20.54
C LYS A 72 11.81 6.19 19.81
N ILE A 73 10.86 6.72 20.56
CA ILE A 73 9.76 7.57 20.07
C ILE A 73 10.12 8.99 20.50
N GLU A 74 10.19 9.93 19.57
CA GLU A 74 10.72 11.27 19.83
C GLU A 74 9.84 12.32 19.15
N ALA A 75 9.34 13.27 19.95
CA ALA A 75 8.80 14.53 19.47
C ALA A 75 9.94 15.57 19.48
N ARG A 76 10.20 16.19 18.33
CA ARG A 76 11.34 17.10 18.14
C ARG A 76 10.98 18.26 17.23
N PHE A 77 11.89 19.23 17.10
CA PHE A 77 11.62 20.49 16.41
C PHE A 77 10.37 21.18 16.96
N VAL A 78 10.20 21.08 18.28
CA VAL A 78 9.05 21.58 19.02
C VAL A 78 9.07 23.10 19.02
N GLY A 79 7.92 23.69 18.68
CA GLY A 79 7.74 25.12 18.65
C GLY A 79 7.65 25.72 20.05
N SER A 80 8.04 26.99 20.19
CA SER A 80 8.17 27.66 21.48
C SER A 80 6.84 28.03 22.17
N ASP A 81 5.69 27.64 21.61
CA ASP A 81 4.36 27.95 22.15
C ASP A 81 3.61 26.68 22.64
N ILE A 82 4.31 25.55 22.74
CA ILE A 82 3.83 24.25 23.22
C ILE A 82 4.86 23.58 24.14
N ASP A 83 4.39 22.78 25.07
CA ASP A 83 5.17 21.91 25.96
C ASP A 83 4.70 20.46 25.75
N VAL A 84 5.43 19.70 24.92
CA VAL A 84 4.92 18.42 24.42
C VAL A 84 5.02 17.32 25.47
N VAL A 85 3.94 16.59 25.63
CA VAL A 85 3.85 15.39 26.47
C VAL A 85 3.67 14.18 25.59
N LEU A 86 4.39 13.10 25.90
CA LEU A 86 4.24 11.82 25.23
C LEU A 86 3.65 10.76 26.15
N GLU A 87 2.62 10.08 25.65
CA GLU A 87 2.03 8.91 26.29
C GLU A 87 2.01 7.74 25.30
N LEU A 88 2.20 6.51 25.80
CA LEU A 88 2.23 5.30 24.99
C LEU A 88 1.17 4.30 25.45
N TYR A 89 0.44 3.75 24.50
CA TYR A 89 -0.73 2.92 24.73
C TYR A 89 -0.70 1.64 23.89
N ASP A 90 -1.37 0.59 24.37
CA ASP A 90 -1.86 -0.49 23.50
C ASP A 90 -3.14 -0.05 22.76
N LEU A 91 -3.58 -0.85 21.77
CA LEU A 91 -4.83 -0.54 21.03
C LEU A 91 -6.12 -0.74 21.84
N GLN A 92 -6.04 -1.19 23.10
CA GLN A 92 -7.19 -1.26 24.01
C GLN A 92 -7.28 0.01 24.87
N GLY A 93 -6.34 0.95 24.72
CA GLY A 93 -6.28 2.20 25.47
C GLY A 93 -5.62 2.04 26.85
N ASN A 94 -4.91 0.94 27.12
CA ASN A 94 -4.14 0.81 28.36
C ASN A 94 -2.80 1.53 28.22
N SER A 95 -2.46 2.38 29.19
CA SER A 95 -1.15 3.02 29.24
C SER A 95 -0.04 1.99 29.47
N LEU A 96 1.04 2.13 28.70
CA LEU A 96 2.24 1.30 28.76
C LEU A 96 3.37 1.97 29.54
N LEU A 97 3.19 3.24 29.93
CA LEU A 97 4.09 3.98 30.80
C LEU A 97 3.48 4.10 32.19
N LYS A 98 4.32 4.30 33.21
CA LYS A 98 3.83 4.55 34.58
C LYS A 98 3.27 5.96 34.72
N GLU A 99 3.93 6.92 34.09
CA GLU A 99 3.55 8.33 34.00
C GLU A 99 3.82 8.78 32.56
N PRO A 100 3.15 9.84 32.07
CA PRO A 100 3.51 10.48 30.81
C PRO A 100 4.98 10.97 30.82
N GLU A 101 5.67 10.89 29.69
CA GLU A 101 6.98 11.54 29.55
C GLU A 101 6.76 13.03 29.30
N ASN A 102 7.32 13.84 30.20
CA ASN A 102 7.27 15.30 30.21
C ASN A 102 8.47 15.84 30.99
N ASP A 103 9.66 15.37 30.63
CA ASP A 103 10.94 15.81 31.19
C ASP A 103 11.44 17.09 30.50
N GLY A 104 10.98 17.34 29.27
CA GLY A 104 11.22 18.58 28.52
C GLY A 104 10.48 19.79 29.08
N PHE A 105 10.89 20.97 28.64
CA PHE A 105 10.13 22.21 28.84
C PHE A 105 9.54 22.70 27.51
N GLU A 106 8.79 23.80 27.58
CA GLU A 106 8.28 24.50 26.41
C GLU A 106 9.34 24.70 25.30
N GLY A 107 9.02 24.24 24.09
CA GLY A 107 9.90 24.30 22.93
C GLY A 107 11.04 23.27 22.92
N GLU A 108 11.13 22.40 23.93
CA GLU A 108 12.11 21.32 24.00
C GLU A 108 11.54 20.00 23.47
N ALA A 109 12.44 19.09 23.10
CA ALA A 109 12.07 17.76 22.61
C ALA A 109 11.76 16.81 23.76
N GLU A 110 10.87 15.85 23.49
CA GLU A 110 10.48 14.79 24.44
C GLU A 110 10.70 13.41 23.79
N TRP A 111 11.07 12.40 24.58
CA TRP A 111 11.25 11.05 24.04
C TRP A 111 10.97 9.90 25.01
N ILE A 112 10.44 8.82 24.47
CA ILE A 112 10.24 7.53 25.15
C ILE A 112 11.29 6.53 24.65
N SER A 113 11.90 5.80 25.58
CA SER A 113 12.66 4.57 25.28
C SER A 113 11.87 3.35 25.74
N TRP A 114 11.41 2.53 24.81
CA TRP A 114 10.48 1.44 25.11
C TRP A 114 10.79 0.18 24.32
N GLN A 115 10.60 -0.99 24.93
CA GLN A 115 10.76 -2.29 24.28
C GLN A 115 9.39 -2.94 24.10
N ALA A 116 9.08 -3.36 22.87
CA ALA A 116 7.77 -3.91 22.58
C ALA A 116 7.59 -5.30 23.22
N PRO A 117 6.51 -5.53 24.00
CA PRO A 117 6.27 -6.81 24.65
C PRO A 117 5.75 -7.88 23.67
N ALA A 118 5.12 -7.46 22.58
CA ALA A 118 4.55 -8.35 21.56
C ALA A 118 4.56 -7.69 20.19
N ASN A 119 4.43 -8.51 19.14
CA ASN A 119 4.15 -8.02 17.80
C ASN A 119 2.75 -7.41 17.76
N GLY A 120 2.61 -6.19 17.26
CA GLY A 120 1.32 -5.55 17.17
C GLY A 120 1.40 -4.06 16.91
N PHE A 121 0.22 -3.45 16.75
CA PHE A 121 0.06 -2.01 16.74
C PHE A 121 0.06 -1.47 18.17
N TYR A 122 0.69 -0.31 18.32
CA TYR A 122 0.72 0.50 19.53
C TYR A 122 0.42 1.94 19.14
N ALA A 123 -0.06 2.73 20.10
CA ALA A 123 -0.43 4.11 19.87
C ALA A 123 0.37 5.06 20.74
N VAL A 124 0.81 6.16 20.17
CA VAL A 124 1.39 7.29 20.90
C VAL A 124 0.41 8.45 20.83
N LYS A 125 0.21 9.09 21.97
CA LYS A 125 -0.55 10.32 22.10
C LYS A 125 0.42 11.46 22.35
N VAL A 126 0.26 12.54 21.61
CA VAL A 126 1.00 13.80 21.80
C VAL A 126 0.01 14.86 22.27
N SER A 127 0.35 15.58 23.33
CA SER A 127 -0.49 16.66 23.88
C SER A 127 0.35 17.80 24.44
N ASP A 128 -0.29 18.90 24.82
CA ASP A 128 0.38 20.05 25.43
C ASP A 128 0.17 20.09 26.96
N SER A 129 1.24 20.29 27.74
CA SER A 129 1.17 20.50 29.20
C SER A 129 1.12 21.95 29.64
N LEU A 130 1.13 22.92 28.72
CA LEU A 130 1.01 24.32 29.10
C LEU A 130 -0.29 24.57 29.90
N PRO A 131 -0.21 25.26 31.06
CA PRO A 131 -1.37 25.50 31.92
C PRO A 131 -2.35 26.53 31.33
N GLU A 132 -1.89 27.35 30.40
CA GLU A 132 -2.69 28.38 29.72
C GLU A 132 -2.18 28.64 28.31
N SER A 133 -3.09 28.99 27.39
CA SER A 133 -2.75 29.29 26.01
C SER A 133 -2.09 30.66 25.92
N LYS A 134 -0.98 30.75 25.19
CA LYS A 134 -0.37 32.03 24.84
C LYS A 134 -1.27 32.83 23.88
N PRO A 135 -1.27 34.18 23.95
CA PRO A 135 -1.88 35.01 22.93
C PRO A 135 -1.11 34.81 21.61
N CYS A 136 -1.80 34.32 20.56
CA CYS A 136 -1.22 34.00 19.25
C CYS A 136 -0.21 32.84 19.29
N ARG A 137 -0.72 31.61 19.41
CA ARG A 137 0.01 30.35 19.36
C ARG A 137 0.48 30.03 17.93
N GLN A 138 1.53 30.71 17.47
CA GLN A 138 2.02 30.61 16.09
C GLN A 138 3.13 29.59 15.92
N ASN A 139 3.79 29.19 17.02
CA ASN A 139 4.86 28.21 17.04
C ASN A 139 4.42 26.96 17.83
N SER A 140 3.35 26.30 17.40
CA SER A 140 2.82 25.07 18.00
C SER A 140 3.19 23.79 17.24
N GLN A 141 4.21 23.86 16.39
CA GLN A 141 4.59 22.73 15.55
C GLN A 141 5.47 21.72 16.28
N TYR A 142 5.46 20.47 15.82
CA TYR A 142 6.46 19.47 16.16
C TYR A 142 6.61 18.44 15.02
N GLU A 143 7.66 17.62 15.06
CA GLU A 143 7.82 16.42 14.24
C GLU A 143 7.84 15.19 15.15
N LEU A 144 7.04 14.17 14.84
CA LEU A 144 7.11 12.86 15.50
C LEU A 144 8.00 11.90 14.70
N HIS A 145 8.90 11.19 15.38
CA HIS A 145 9.76 10.19 14.77
C HIS A 145 9.91 8.96 15.65
N ILE A 146 9.74 7.78 15.05
CA ILE A 146 9.90 6.49 15.74
C ILE A 146 11.03 5.72 15.07
N ALA A 147 12.05 5.31 15.84
CA ALA A 147 13.18 4.54 15.33
C ALA A 147 13.48 3.33 16.21
N ARG A 148 14.02 2.26 15.60
CA ARG A 148 14.60 1.14 16.36
C ARG A 148 15.97 1.55 16.91
N VAL A 149 16.25 1.19 18.16
CA VAL A 149 17.54 1.46 18.83
C VAL A 149 18.68 0.66 18.18
N ASP A 150 18.38 -0.45 17.52
CA ASP A 150 19.33 -1.37 16.89
C ASP A 150 19.16 -1.48 15.36
N ALA A 151 18.64 -0.41 14.73
CA ALA A 151 18.31 -0.39 13.32
C ALA A 151 19.53 -0.71 12.42
N PRO A 152 19.47 -1.75 11.57
CA PRO A 152 20.53 -2.00 10.59
C PRO A 152 20.54 -0.92 9.50
N THR A 153 21.70 -0.74 8.86
CA THR A 153 21.82 0.12 7.67
C THR A 153 21.26 -0.60 6.44
N PHE A 154 20.43 0.10 5.68
CA PHE A 154 19.79 -0.41 4.46
C PHE A 154 20.31 0.34 3.23
N SER A 155 20.39 -0.34 2.09
CA SER A 155 20.91 0.22 0.83
C SER A 155 19.82 0.76 -0.10
N GLY A 156 18.53 0.53 0.18
CA GLY A 156 17.42 1.13 -0.57
C GLY A 156 16.04 0.79 0.01
N VAL A 157 14.97 1.02 -0.76
CA VAL A 157 13.57 0.85 -0.33
C VAL A 157 12.77 0.04 -1.36
N ILE A 158 11.89 -0.84 -0.88
CA ILE A 158 10.82 -1.47 -1.67
C ILE A 158 9.52 -0.74 -1.34
N GLU A 159 8.83 -0.26 -2.38
CA GLU A 159 7.55 0.44 -2.27
C GLU A 159 6.50 -0.26 -3.13
N GLY A 160 5.23 -0.05 -2.85
CA GLY A 160 4.15 -0.59 -3.66
C GLY A 160 2.80 -0.42 -3.00
N TYR A 161 1.79 -1.09 -3.55
CA TYR A 161 0.45 -1.13 -3.00
C TYR A 161 0.04 -2.54 -2.61
N VAL A 162 -0.55 -2.69 -1.43
CA VAL A 162 -1.30 -3.87 -1.01
C VAL A 162 -2.77 -3.63 -1.38
N THR A 163 -3.35 -4.55 -2.15
CA THR A 163 -4.70 -4.40 -2.71
C THR A 163 -5.47 -5.71 -2.68
N ASP A 164 -6.79 -5.63 -2.65
CA ASP A 164 -7.64 -6.78 -2.91
C ASP A 164 -7.51 -7.20 -4.39
N ALA A 165 -7.16 -8.45 -4.64
CA ALA A 165 -6.84 -8.95 -5.98
C ALA A 165 -8.06 -9.03 -6.93
N LEU A 166 -9.28 -9.00 -6.38
CA LEU A 166 -10.54 -9.12 -7.13
C LEU A 166 -11.12 -7.76 -7.48
N THR A 167 -11.07 -6.83 -6.53
CA THR A 167 -11.71 -5.50 -6.62
C THR A 167 -10.71 -4.37 -6.88
N GLY A 168 -9.45 -4.57 -6.54
CA GLY A 168 -8.39 -3.56 -6.64
C GLY A 168 -8.43 -2.48 -5.57
N ARG A 169 -9.31 -2.63 -4.57
CA ARG A 169 -9.37 -1.72 -3.44
C ARG A 169 -8.09 -1.83 -2.60
N PRO A 170 -7.60 -0.73 -2.02
CA PRO A 170 -6.48 -0.78 -1.10
C PRO A 170 -6.81 -1.64 0.12
N ILE A 171 -5.79 -2.26 0.69
CA ILE A 171 -5.87 -2.95 1.97
C ILE A 171 -4.98 -2.18 2.95
N ASP A 172 -5.60 -1.61 3.96
CA ASP A 172 -4.95 -0.93 5.08
C ASP A 172 -4.43 -1.92 6.11
N ASP A 173 -3.47 -1.48 6.93
CA ASP A 173 -2.90 -2.23 8.05
C ASP A 173 -2.34 -3.63 7.69
N ALA A 174 -2.11 -3.91 6.40
CA ALA A 174 -1.48 -5.14 5.95
C ALA A 174 0.00 -5.14 6.31
N ILE A 175 0.44 -6.16 7.02
CA ILE A 175 1.81 -6.26 7.50
C ILE A 175 2.69 -6.85 6.39
N VAL A 176 3.50 -5.99 5.78
CA VAL A 176 4.54 -6.33 4.82
C VAL A 176 5.84 -6.52 5.56
N PHE A 177 6.49 -7.66 5.39
CA PHE A 177 7.73 -7.96 6.10
C PHE A 177 8.66 -8.84 5.27
N ARG A 178 9.92 -8.88 5.71
CA ARG A 178 10.98 -9.70 5.12
C ARG A 178 11.55 -10.63 6.20
N GLN A 179 11.86 -11.88 5.84
CA GLN A 179 12.48 -12.85 6.77
C GLN A 179 13.97 -12.57 7.03
N CYS A 180 14.70 -11.98 6.08
CA CYS A 180 16.11 -11.66 6.26
C CYS A 180 16.33 -10.48 7.23
N PHE A 181 17.18 -10.70 8.23
CA PHE A 181 17.70 -9.75 9.22
C PHE A 181 16.66 -9.02 10.08
N LYS A 182 16.35 -9.60 11.25
CA LYS A 182 15.57 -9.00 12.34
C LYS A 182 14.14 -8.56 11.96
N ASN A 183 13.52 -9.29 11.01
CA ASN A 183 12.11 -9.12 10.62
C ASN A 183 11.75 -7.63 10.47
N TYR A 184 12.21 -6.89 9.47
CA TYR A 184 11.67 -5.54 9.30
C TYR A 184 10.24 -5.67 8.75
N ALA A 185 9.27 -5.17 9.50
CA ALA A 185 7.85 -5.23 9.19
C ALA A 185 7.29 -3.82 9.16
N VAL A 186 6.50 -3.52 8.13
CA VAL A 186 5.81 -2.24 7.97
C VAL A 186 4.36 -2.51 7.62
N PRO A 187 3.41 -1.79 8.22
CA PRO A 187 2.02 -1.81 7.80
C PRO A 187 1.82 -1.03 6.50
N SER A 188 0.76 -1.35 5.75
CA SER A 188 0.27 -0.49 4.67
C SER A 188 -0.57 0.67 5.20
N PHE A 189 -0.52 1.80 4.50
CA PHE A 189 -1.37 2.96 4.73
C PHE A 189 -2.81 2.72 4.25
N GLU A 190 -3.73 3.64 4.53
CA GLU A 190 -5.14 3.59 4.11
C GLU A 190 -5.31 3.49 2.59
N ASP A 191 -4.43 4.15 1.82
CA ASP A 191 -4.37 4.05 0.36
C ASP A 191 -3.70 2.75 -0.14
N GLY A 192 -3.38 1.83 0.76
CA GLY A 192 -2.72 0.55 0.50
C GLY A 192 -1.22 0.67 0.25
N ARG A 193 -0.65 1.88 0.23
CA ARG A 193 0.78 2.08 0.00
C ARG A 193 1.58 1.43 1.12
N TYR A 194 2.77 0.91 0.82
CA TYR A 194 3.75 0.52 1.83
C TYR A 194 5.15 0.97 1.40
N SER A 195 6.05 1.11 2.38
CA SER A 195 7.46 1.46 2.15
C SER A 195 8.37 0.70 3.12
N LEU A 196 9.15 -0.25 2.59
CA LEU A 196 9.98 -1.17 3.37
C LEU A 196 11.46 -0.97 3.02
N LYS A 197 12.27 -0.58 4.01
CA LYS A 197 13.73 -0.51 3.83
C LYS A 197 14.33 -1.90 3.62
N THR A 198 15.32 -1.99 2.74
CA THR A 198 15.91 -3.27 2.34
C THR A 198 17.37 -3.17 1.92
N CYS A 199 18.06 -4.31 1.94
CA CYS A 199 19.36 -4.51 1.30
C CYS A 199 19.20 -5.24 -0.05
N ALA A 200 20.27 -5.16 -0.86
CA ALA A 200 20.42 -5.93 -2.10
C ALA A 200 20.43 -7.45 -1.86
N GLY A 201 20.24 -8.22 -2.93
CA GLY A 201 20.28 -9.68 -2.94
C GLY A 201 18.91 -10.35 -3.14
N LEU A 202 18.89 -11.68 -3.02
CA LEU A 202 17.66 -12.47 -3.11
C LEU A 202 16.73 -12.11 -1.94
N SER A 203 15.53 -11.67 -2.28
CA SER A 203 14.51 -11.25 -1.33
C SER A 203 13.38 -12.26 -1.30
N GLU A 204 12.93 -12.61 -0.10
CA GLU A 204 11.56 -13.05 0.15
C GLU A 204 10.78 -11.86 0.72
N LEU A 205 9.68 -11.49 0.07
CA LEU A 205 8.76 -10.47 0.56
C LEU A 205 7.43 -11.14 0.90
N SER A 206 7.03 -10.99 2.16
CA SER A 206 5.82 -11.56 2.71
C SER A 206 4.84 -10.46 3.06
N VAL A 207 3.55 -10.71 2.86
CA VAL A 207 2.48 -9.84 3.33
C VAL A 207 1.32 -10.64 3.91
N LYS A 208 0.75 -10.12 4.99
CA LYS A 208 -0.41 -10.69 5.67
C LYS A 208 -1.41 -9.59 6.00
N ALA A 209 -2.68 -9.89 5.86
CA ALA A 209 -3.79 -9.04 6.27
C ALA A 209 -4.95 -9.91 6.73
N ASP A 210 -5.73 -9.42 7.68
CA ASP A 210 -6.90 -10.16 8.19
C ASP A 210 -7.95 -10.35 7.09
N GLY A 211 -8.51 -11.56 7.01
CA GLY A 211 -9.46 -11.91 5.95
C GLY A 211 -8.83 -12.25 4.59
N TYR A 212 -7.50 -12.14 4.45
CA TYR A 212 -6.78 -12.43 3.21
C TYR A 212 -5.81 -13.60 3.35
N GLN A 213 -5.54 -14.23 2.20
CA GLN A 213 -4.51 -15.26 2.07
C GLN A 213 -3.14 -14.59 2.07
N ALA A 214 -2.22 -15.08 2.90
CA ALA A 214 -0.85 -14.60 2.93
C ALA A 214 -0.16 -14.79 1.57
N LEU A 215 0.62 -13.80 1.15
CA LEU A 215 1.43 -13.86 -0.07
C LEU A 215 2.91 -13.82 0.28
N ASN A 216 3.67 -14.77 -0.26
CA ASN A 216 5.14 -14.80 -0.18
C ASN A 216 5.70 -14.87 -1.60
N CYS A 217 6.42 -13.84 -2.03
CA CYS A 217 7.06 -13.79 -3.33
C CYS A 217 8.57 -13.64 -3.22
N HIS A 218 9.28 -14.08 -4.26
CA HIS A 218 10.74 -14.05 -4.32
C HIS A 218 11.21 -13.29 -5.55
N PHE A 219 12.14 -12.35 -5.35
CA PHE A 219 12.72 -11.58 -6.43
C PHE A 219 14.14 -11.12 -6.08
N GLN A 220 14.92 -10.76 -7.11
CA GLN A 220 16.24 -10.19 -6.93
C GLN A 220 16.15 -8.68 -6.69
N VAL A 221 16.77 -8.21 -5.61
CA VAL A 221 17.02 -6.79 -5.38
C VAL A 221 18.41 -6.46 -5.93
N PRO A 222 18.54 -5.52 -6.88
CA PRO A 222 19.84 -5.13 -7.45
C PRO A 222 20.82 -4.62 -6.37
N GLU A 223 22.12 -4.67 -6.66
CA GLU A 223 23.17 -4.16 -5.75
C GLU A 223 23.11 -2.63 -5.59
N GLU A 224 22.84 -1.92 -6.67
CA GLU A 224 22.66 -0.47 -6.70
C GLU A 224 21.20 -0.14 -7.02
N PHE A 225 20.47 0.39 -6.04
CA PHE A 225 19.07 0.81 -6.23
C PHE A 225 18.69 1.91 -5.24
N GLY A 226 17.85 2.85 -5.68
CA GLY A 226 17.22 3.81 -4.77
C GLY A 226 15.87 3.30 -4.28
N ARG A 227 15.02 2.88 -5.23
CA ARG A 227 13.65 2.42 -5.00
C ARG A 227 13.31 1.27 -5.93
N LEU A 228 12.65 0.25 -5.41
CA LEU A 228 12.11 -0.86 -6.17
C LEU A 228 10.60 -0.92 -5.96
N PHE A 229 9.82 -0.99 -7.04
CA PHE A 229 8.37 -1.03 -6.94
C PHE A 229 7.81 -2.45 -7.04
N ARG A 230 6.96 -2.88 -6.10
CA ARG A 230 6.33 -4.20 -6.03
C ARG A 230 4.93 -4.14 -5.44
N ASN A 231 3.91 -4.33 -6.28
CA ASN A 231 2.52 -4.46 -5.85
C ASN A 231 2.24 -5.86 -5.29
N LEU A 232 1.39 -5.91 -4.26
CA LEU A 232 1.04 -7.11 -3.51
C LEU A 232 -0.49 -7.28 -3.50
N PRO A 233 -1.09 -7.75 -4.61
CA PRO A 233 -2.51 -8.06 -4.62
C PRO A 233 -2.77 -9.31 -3.77
N LEU A 234 -3.69 -9.27 -2.82
CA LEU A 234 -4.06 -10.39 -1.94
C LEU A 234 -5.42 -10.97 -2.33
N LEU A 235 -5.55 -12.30 -2.30
CA LEU A 235 -6.84 -12.95 -2.46
C LEU A 235 -7.56 -13.02 -1.11
N PRO A 236 -8.86 -12.71 -1.04
CA PRO A 236 -9.66 -13.00 0.15
C PRO A 236 -9.62 -14.49 0.52
N ASN A 237 -9.73 -14.80 1.80
CA ASN A 237 -9.72 -16.18 2.29
C ASN A 237 -10.84 -17.03 1.64
N GLY A 238 -10.50 -18.25 1.25
CA GLY A 238 -11.43 -19.18 0.60
C GLY A 238 -11.77 -18.87 -0.86
N THR A 239 -11.15 -17.84 -1.46
CA THR A 239 -11.39 -17.47 -2.87
C THR A 239 -10.28 -17.94 -3.81
N VAL A 240 -10.62 -17.98 -5.10
CA VAL A 240 -9.72 -18.25 -6.24
C VAL A 240 -9.81 -17.07 -7.22
N PRO A 241 -8.82 -16.85 -8.10
CA PRO A 241 -8.95 -15.82 -9.12
C PRO A 241 -10.12 -16.12 -10.06
N PRO A 242 -10.81 -15.10 -10.61
CA PRO A 242 -11.86 -15.32 -11.61
C PRO A 242 -11.28 -16.01 -12.85
N ALA A 243 -11.96 -17.03 -13.37
CA ALA A 243 -11.56 -17.65 -14.62
C ALA A 243 -11.60 -16.62 -15.77
N PRO A 244 -10.83 -16.84 -16.85
CA PRO A 244 -11.01 -16.08 -18.08
C PRO A 244 -12.48 -16.12 -18.52
N SER A 245 -13.01 -15.04 -19.05
CA SER A 245 -14.41 -14.91 -19.45
C SER A 245 -14.48 -14.74 -20.97
N PRO A 246 -14.88 -15.78 -21.72
CA PRO A 246 -15.28 -15.59 -23.10
C PRO A 246 -16.57 -14.74 -23.16
N SER A 247 -16.71 -13.94 -24.20
CA SER A 247 -17.89 -13.08 -24.43
C SER A 247 -19.16 -13.89 -24.72
N GLN A 248 -19.01 -15.15 -25.15
CA GLN A 248 -20.07 -16.09 -25.46
C GLN A 248 -19.68 -17.50 -25.01
N THR A 249 -20.65 -18.37 -24.78
CA THR A 249 -20.39 -19.79 -24.43
C THR A 249 -20.36 -20.69 -25.66
N ILE A 250 -20.93 -20.25 -26.78
CA ILE A 250 -20.97 -20.95 -28.06
C ILE A 250 -20.63 -19.93 -29.15
N TYR A 251 -19.78 -20.32 -30.09
CA TYR A 251 -19.40 -19.52 -31.24
C TYR A 251 -19.51 -20.32 -32.55
N HIS A 252 -19.68 -19.61 -33.66
CA HIS A 252 -19.74 -20.15 -35.02
C HIS A 252 -18.64 -19.54 -35.91
N HIS A 253 -18.49 -20.09 -37.12
CA HIS A 253 -17.56 -19.55 -38.12
C HIS A 253 -17.84 -18.06 -38.39
N GLY A 254 -16.79 -17.24 -38.33
CA GLY A 254 -16.88 -15.79 -38.59
C GLY A 254 -17.21 -14.94 -37.35
N ASP A 255 -17.58 -15.55 -36.22
CA ASP A 255 -17.66 -14.83 -34.96
C ASP A 255 -16.28 -14.40 -34.48
N THR A 256 -16.23 -13.35 -33.65
CA THR A 256 -15.01 -12.95 -32.95
C THR A 256 -14.98 -13.58 -31.57
N LEU A 257 -14.00 -14.47 -31.33
CA LEU A 257 -13.69 -14.97 -29.99
C LEU A 257 -13.04 -13.84 -29.19
N GLN A 258 -13.78 -13.31 -28.24
CA GLN A 258 -13.30 -12.32 -27.28
C GLN A 258 -13.23 -12.95 -25.90
N VAL A 259 -12.05 -12.92 -25.28
CA VAL A 259 -11.81 -13.47 -23.94
C VAL A 259 -11.07 -12.42 -23.13
N GLU A 260 -11.64 -12.08 -21.98
CA GLU A 260 -11.03 -11.17 -21.01
C GLU A 260 -10.77 -11.87 -19.68
N PHE A 261 -10.01 -11.25 -18.79
CA PHE A 261 -9.86 -11.69 -17.40
C PHE A 261 -9.94 -10.51 -16.43
N GLN A 262 -10.30 -10.79 -15.19
CA GLN A 262 -10.43 -9.77 -14.16
C GLN A 262 -9.46 -10.05 -13.02
N THR A 263 -8.28 -9.42 -13.07
CA THR A 263 -7.33 -9.43 -11.96
C THR A 263 -6.64 -8.08 -11.81
N VAL A 264 -6.04 -7.86 -10.64
CA VAL A 264 -5.28 -6.66 -10.26
C VAL A 264 -3.82 -7.01 -10.03
N GLY A 265 -2.95 -5.99 -10.18
CA GLY A 265 -1.50 -6.13 -9.98
C GLY A 265 -0.87 -7.01 -11.04
N LEU A 266 -0.95 -6.59 -12.31
CA LEU A 266 -0.29 -7.27 -13.41
C LEU A 266 1.24 -7.11 -13.31
N PRO A 267 2.02 -8.10 -13.79
CA PRO A 267 3.48 -7.95 -13.99
C PRO A 267 3.80 -6.69 -14.85
N PRO A 268 5.02 -6.12 -14.75
CA PRO A 268 6.24 -6.70 -14.17
C PRO A 268 6.50 -6.29 -12.71
N GLN A 269 5.74 -5.35 -12.16
CA GLN A 269 5.98 -4.82 -10.80
C GLN A 269 5.00 -5.42 -9.79
N SER A 270 4.75 -6.72 -9.88
CA SER A 270 3.81 -7.43 -9.01
C SER A 270 4.51 -8.63 -8.42
N GLY A 271 4.25 -8.92 -7.14
CA GLY A 271 4.69 -10.16 -6.49
C GLY A 271 3.93 -11.41 -6.97
N ILE A 272 3.13 -11.29 -8.03
CA ILE A 272 2.31 -12.34 -8.62
C ILE A 272 2.56 -12.43 -10.13
N HIS A 273 2.64 -13.66 -10.63
CA HIS A 273 2.54 -13.99 -12.03
C HIS A 273 1.18 -14.65 -12.34
N TYR A 274 0.59 -14.24 -13.46
CA TYR A 274 -0.61 -14.87 -14.01
C TYR A 274 -0.21 -15.68 -15.24
N HIS A 275 -0.67 -16.93 -15.32
CA HIS A 275 -0.38 -17.85 -16.41
C HIS A 275 -1.68 -18.27 -17.06
N PHE A 276 -1.84 -17.98 -18.34
CA PHE A 276 -3.05 -18.31 -19.08
C PHE A 276 -2.77 -19.43 -20.07
N ALA A 277 -3.74 -20.33 -20.22
CA ALA A 277 -3.67 -21.38 -21.21
C ALA A 277 -5.04 -21.68 -21.82
N ILE A 278 -5.03 -22.28 -23.01
CA ILE A 278 -6.21 -22.79 -23.70
C ILE A 278 -5.96 -24.24 -24.13
N ALA A 279 -6.87 -25.15 -23.76
CA ALA A 279 -6.92 -26.50 -24.29
C ALA A 279 -7.90 -26.56 -25.45
N TYR A 280 -7.44 -27.16 -26.55
CA TYR A 280 -8.21 -27.39 -27.76
C TYR A 280 -9.00 -28.71 -27.65
N PRO A 281 -10.05 -28.90 -28.49
CA PRO A 281 -10.87 -30.12 -28.47
C PRO A 281 -10.08 -31.42 -28.70
N ASP A 282 -8.93 -31.34 -29.36
CA ASP A 282 -8.04 -32.46 -29.65
C ASP A 282 -7.03 -32.76 -28.51
N GLY A 283 -7.11 -32.00 -27.41
CA GLY A 283 -6.25 -32.14 -26.24
C GLY A 283 -4.93 -31.36 -26.31
N GLN A 284 -4.66 -30.62 -27.40
CA GLN A 284 -3.50 -29.73 -27.44
C GLN A 284 -3.68 -28.57 -26.44
N LEU A 285 -2.61 -28.23 -25.72
CA LEU A 285 -2.60 -27.15 -24.73
C LEU A 285 -1.64 -26.05 -25.20
N PHE A 286 -2.09 -24.80 -25.14
CA PHE A 286 -1.30 -23.63 -25.52
C PHE A 286 -1.28 -22.61 -24.38
N PHE A 287 -0.12 -22.02 -24.10
CA PHE A 287 -0.01 -20.82 -23.28
C PHE A 287 -0.45 -19.58 -24.07
N ILE A 288 -0.98 -18.60 -23.34
CA ILE A 288 -1.35 -17.28 -23.85
C ILE A 288 -0.52 -16.22 -23.10
N PRO A 289 0.76 -16.01 -23.45
CA PRO A 289 1.61 -15.03 -22.77
C PRO A 289 1.33 -13.58 -23.16
N ASP A 290 0.59 -13.35 -24.24
CA ASP A 290 0.23 -12.01 -24.76
C ASP A 290 -1.07 -12.11 -25.58
N VAL A 291 -1.68 -10.98 -25.91
CA VAL A 291 -2.95 -10.92 -26.67
C VAL A 291 -2.83 -11.71 -27.97
N ASN A 292 -3.74 -12.66 -28.20
CA ASN A 292 -3.77 -13.51 -29.41
C ASN A 292 -2.49 -14.31 -29.70
N ARG A 293 -1.57 -14.44 -28.73
CA ARG A 293 -0.33 -15.20 -28.89
C ARG A 293 -0.51 -16.58 -28.28
N PHE A 294 -0.49 -17.62 -29.11
CA PHE A 294 -0.61 -19.01 -28.68
C PHE A 294 0.73 -19.73 -28.82
N GLU A 295 1.25 -20.25 -27.71
CA GLU A 295 2.50 -21.00 -27.69
C GLU A 295 2.25 -22.42 -27.18
N ALA A 296 2.77 -23.44 -27.86
CA ALA A 296 2.59 -24.82 -27.41
C ALA A 296 3.08 -24.99 -25.97
N PHE A 297 2.30 -25.70 -25.15
CA PHE A 297 2.62 -25.93 -23.76
C PHE A 297 4.00 -26.59 -23.62
N ASN A 298 4.87 -25.96 -22.83
CA ASN A 298 6.17 -26.50 -22.45
C ASN A 298 6.28 -26.52 -20.92
N PRO A 299 6.29 -27.69 -20.27
CA PRO A 299 6.34 -27.78 -18.81
C PRO A 299 7.66 -27.25 -18.22
N ALA A 300 8.74 -27.15 -19.01
CA ALA A 300 10.01 -26.59 -18.55
C ALA A 300 9.97 -25.06 -18.41
N VAL A 301 9.02 -24.38 -19.06
CA VAL A 301 8.92 -22.92 -19.05
C VAL A 301 7.47 -22.51 -18.87
N LEU A 302 7.10 -22.17 -17.64
CA LEU A 302 5.78 -21.64 -17.33
C LEU A 302 5.70 -20.16 -17.73
N GLN A 303 5.24 -19.90 -18.96
CA GLN A 303 5.09 -18.54 -19.48
C GLN A 303 4.02 -17.78 -18.68
N HIS A 304 4.35 -16.58 -18.20
CA HIS A 304 3.39 -15.68 -17.56
C HIS A 304 2.90 -14.62 -18.55
N TRP A 305 1.79 -14.00 -18.22
CA TRP A 305 1.19 -12.88 -18.92
C TRP A 305 2.13 -11.68 -18.98
N ARG A 306 2.43 -11.22 -20.19
CA ARG A 306 3.24 -10.04 -20.49
C ARG A 306 2.47 -8.98 -21.27
N GLY A 307 1.22 -9.27 -21.64
CA GLY A 307 0.38 -8.34 -22.36
C GLY A 307 -0.06 -7.16 -21.51
N ASN A 308 -0.48 -6.09 -22.17
CA ASN A 308 -1.02 -4.91 -21.52
C ASN A 308 -2.54 -5.02 -21.41
N GLY A 309 -3.08 -4.83 -20.21
CA GLY A 309 -4.51 -4.86 -19.96
C GLY A 309 -5.09 -6.25 -19.74
N LYS A 310 -6.39 -6.40 -20.02
CA LYS A 310 -7.23 -7.53 -19.58
C LYS A 310 -7.74 -8.43 -20.70
N VAL A 311 -7.38 -8.14 -21.95
CA VAL A 311 -7.82 -8.92 -23.11
C VAL A 311 -6.83 -10.05 -23.36
N LEU A 312 -7.28 -11.31 -23.40
CA LEU A 312 -6.45 -12.48 -23.74
C LEU A 312 -6.54 -12.82 -25.21
N ILE A 313 -7.77 -12.85 -25.72
CA ILE A 313 -8.08 -13.24 -27.09
C ILE A 313 -9.08 -12.22 -27.63
N ASP A 314 -8.80 -11.72 -28.82
CA ASP A 314 -9.70 -10.94 -29.66
C ASP A 314 -9.38 -11.31 -31.11
N LYS A 315 -9.89 -12.47 -31.54
CA LYS A 315 -9.53 -13.09 -32.82
C LYS A 315 -10.77 -13.68 -33.50
N PRO A 316 -10.94 -13.49 -34.83
CA PRO A 316 -12.01 -14.14 -35.58
C PRO A 316 -11.83 -15.65 -35.62
N ILE A 317 -12.93 -16.39 -35.53
CA ILE A 317 -12.96 -17.84 -35.65
C ILE A 317 -12.92 -18.22 -37.13
N GLY A 318 -11.79 -18.80 -37.53
CA GLY A 318 -11.55 -19.33 -38.86
C GLY A 318 -11.47 -20.85 -38.90
N GLU A 319 -10.93 -21.36 -40.01
CA GLU A 319 -10.68 -22.79 -40.26
C GLU A 319 -9.51 -23.35 -39.43
N ASP A 320 -8.68 -22.47 -38.84
CA ASP A 320 -7.55 -22.81 -37.96
C ASP A 320 -7.98 -23.21 -36.53
N MET A 321 -9.28 -23.10 -36.22
CA MET A 321 -9.85 -23.38 -34.91
C MET A 321 -10.80 -24.59 -34.98
N PRO A 322 -10.35 -25.78 -34.50
CA PRO A 322 -11.17 -27.00 -34.50
C PRO A 322 -12.54 -26.83 -33.85
N ARG A 323 -13.56 -27.52 -34.37
CA ARG A 323 -14.88 -27.56 -33.73
C ARG A 323 -14.86 -28.46 -32.51
N GLY A 324 -15.54 -28.05 -31.45
CA GLY A 324 -15.61 -28.79 -30.19
C GLY A 324 -15.54 -27.91 -28.95
N GLU A 325 -15.33 -28.57 -27.80
CA GLU A 325 -15.20 -27.93 -26.50
C GLU A 325 -13.76 -27.46 -26.26
N TYR A 326 -13.63 -26.19 -25.90
CA TYR A 326 -12.38 -25.57 -25.48
C TYR A 326 -12.43 -25.30 -23.97
N GLN A 327 -11.25 -25.32 -23.34
CA GLN A 327 -11.11 -24.98 -21.92
C GLN A 327 -10.03 -23.91 -21.75
N LEU A 328 -10.36 -22.84 -21.03
CA LEU A 328 -9.47 -21.73 -20.71
C LEU A 328 -9.05 -21.84 -19.26
N TYR A 329 -7.76 -21.65 -18.98
CA TYR A 329 -7.18 -21.75 -17.65
C TYR A 329 -6.54 -20.43 -17.24
N LEU A 330 -6.65 -20.11 -15.95
CA LEU A 330 -5.85 -19.11 -15.26
C LEU A 330 -5.19 -19.74 -14.04
N LEU A 331 -3.86 -19.75 -14.02
CA LEU A 331 -3.06 -20.05 -12.83
C LEU A 331 -2.44 -18.76 -12.29
N ARG A 332 -2.82 -18.37 -11.07
CA ARG A 332 -2.22 -17.29 -10.31
C ARG A 332 -1.13 -17.85 -9.39
N MET A 333 0.10 -17.40 -9.54
CA MET A 333 1.27 -17.93 -8.81
C MET A 333 2.08 -16.79 -8.18
N PRO A 334 2.61 -16.94 -6.96
CA PRO A 334 3.61 -16.01 -6.45
C PRO A 334 4.84 -15.91 -7.37
N GLU A 335 5.43 -14.71 -7.47
CA GLU A 335 6.68 -14.51 -8.21
C GLU A 335 7.81 -15.33 -7.56
N GLY A 336 8.69 -15.89 -8.40
CA GLY A 336 9.93 -16.53 -7.96
C GLY A 336 9.78 -17.94 -7.37
N ILE A 337 8.62 -18.59 -7.54
CA ILE A 337 8.49 -20.03 -7.23
C ILE A 337 9.36 -20.84 -8.20
N ALA A 338 10.34 -21.56 -7.66
CA ALA A 338 11.14 -22.53 -8.42
C ALA A 338 10.26 -23.72 -8.82
N ASP A 339 10.33 -24.11 -10.08
CA ASP A 339 9.56 -25.24 -10.64
C ASP A 339 8.06 -25.18 -10.28
N PRO A 340 7.34 -24.16 -10.79
CA PRO A 340 5.99 -23.83 -10.33
C PRO A 340 4.94 -24.91 -10.62
N LEU A 341 5.15 -25.76 -11.63
CA LEU A 341 4.23 -26.85 -11.95
C LEU A 341 4.31 -27.99 -10.92
N ASN A 342 5.50 -28.24 -10.36
CA ASN A 342 5.67 -29.19 -9.24
C ASN A 342 5.30 -28.58 -7.88
N HIS A 343 5.00 -27.29 -7.84
CA HIS A 343 4.55 -26.56 -6.64
C HIS A 343 3.19 -25.86 -6.86
N ILE A 344 2.30 -26.50 -7.62
CA ILE A 344 1.02 -25.91 -8.01
C ILE A 344 0.12 -25.60 -6.80
N GLU A 345 0.34 -26.27 -5.67
CA GLU A 345 -0.34 -26.03 -4.39
C GLU A 345 -0.06 -24.63 -3.83
N LYS A 346 1.04 -23.99 -4.24
CA LYS A 346 1.36 -22.59 -3.87
C LYS A 346 0.61 -21.57 -4.73
N GLY A 347 0.01 -22.01 -5.84
CA GLY A 347 -0.79 -21.18 -6.73
C GLY A 347 -2.30 -21.37 -6.51
N LYS A 348 -3.09 -20.66 -7.32
CA LYS A 348 -4.54 -20.83 -7.44
C LYS A 348 -4.94 -20.96 -8.90
N LEU A 349 -5.56 -22.08 -9.24
CA LEU A 349 -6.05 -22.39 -10.58
C LEU A 349 -7.57 -22.16 -10.64
N ASN A 350 -8.03 -21.60 -11.75
CA ASN A 350 -9.44 -21.59 -12.12
C ASN A 350 -9.56 -21.74 -13.64
N ASP A 351 -10.71 -22.18 -14.11
CA ASP A 351 -10.95 -22.46 -15.52
C ASP A 351 -12.39 -22.19 -15.95
N THR A 352 -12.59 -22.07 -17.26
CA THR A 352 -13.91 -21.99 -17.89
C THR A 352 -13.92 -22.75 -19.20
N ARG A 353 -15.12 -22.98 -19.76
CA ARG A 353 -15.29 -23.67 -21.04
C ARG A 353 -16.16 -22.87 -21.99
N PHE A 354 -15.87 -23.03 -23.28
CA PHE A 354 -16.73 -22.57 -24.37
C PHE A 354 -16.69 -23.58 -25.52
N ARG A 355 -17.60 -23.45 -26.46
CA ARG A 355 -17.70 -24.35 -27.60
C ARG A 355 -17.63 -23.59 -28.92
N ILE A 356 -17.01 -24.19 -29.92
CA ILE A 356 -17.10 -23.74 -31.31
C ILE A 356 -17.85 -24.80 -32.12
N GLU A 357 -18.87 -24.37 -32.85
CA GLU A 357 -19.75 -25.23 -33.68
C GLU A 357 -19.52 -25.09 -35.18
#